data_AF-A0AAU5UCN4-F1
#
_entry.id   AF-A0AAU5UCN4-F1
#
_cell.length_a   1.000
_cell.length_b   1.000
_cell.length_c   1.000
_cell.angle_alpha   90.00
_cell.angle_beta   90.00
_cell.angle_gamma   90.00
#
_symmetry.space_group_name_H-M   'P 1'
#
loop_
_entity.id
_entity.type
_entity.pdbx_description
1 polymer ?
#
loop_
_entity_poly.entity_id
_entity_poly.type
_entity_poly.pdbx_seq_one_letter_code
_entity_poly.pdbx_strand_id
1 'polypeptide(L)'
;MQTPFQLPNGDTAMVTDTATAGRSLGRAVELWREGATEPLFYGSEGRPEGVVISFDQWAEYVTLKEDAEDDRRREEIVRRRLDDDPSKWVSFEDAAREGGWDLDVPPGPADDPGHRP
;
A
#
# COMPACT_ATOMS: atom_id res chain seq x y z
N MET A 1 28.43 5.77 -12.97
CA MET A 1 28.80 5.53 -11.56
C MET A 1 27.53 5.25 -10.77
N GLN A 2 27.58 4.28 -9.86
CA GLN A 2 26.48 4.01 -8.95
C GLN A 2 26.96 4.24 -7.51
N THR A 3 26.11 4.83 -6.68
CA THR A 3 26.42 5.14 -5.29
C THR A 3 25.28 4.63 -4.40
N PRO A 4 25.58 3.91 -3.31
CA PRO A 4 24.53 3.46 -2.39
C PRO A 4 23.93 4.64 -1.63
N PHE A 5 22.62 4.60 -1.42
CA PHE A 5 21.85 5.59 -0.66
C PHE A 5 20.84 4.89 0.26
N GLN A 6 20.74 5.31 1.52
CA GLN A 6 19.75 4.79 2.46
C GLN A 6 18.40 5.49 2.26
N LEU A 7 17.39 4.70 1.95
CA LEU A 7 16.01 5.14 1.83
C LEU A 7 15.36 5.35 3.22
N PRO A 8 14.29 6.17 3.32
CA PRO A 8 13.62 6.43 4.59
C PRO A 8 13.01 5.20 5.28
N ASN A 9 12.71 4.16 4.51
CA ASN A 9 12.19 2.88 5.03
C ASN A 9 13.30 1.97 5.60
N GLY A 10 14.57 2.38 5.55
CA GLY A 10 15.72 1.61 6.01
C GLY A 10 16.44 0.80 4.92
N ASP A 11 15.88 0.74 3.71
CA ASP A 11 16.48 0.00 2.60
C ASP A 11 17.66 0.75 1.99
N THR A 12 18.52 0.04 1.24
CA THR A 12 19.60 0.65 0.47
C THR A 12 19.29 0.58 -1.02
N ALA A 13 19.23 1.75 -1.67
CA ALA A 13 19.07 1.89 -3.11
C ALA A 13 20.39 2.24 -3.79
N MET A 14 20.58 1.76 -5.01
CA MET A 14 21.72 2.15 -5.84
C MET A 14 21.34 3.34 -6.73
N VAL A 15 21.89 4.52 -6.43
CA VAL A 15 21.65 5.74 -7.21
C VAL A 15 22.65 5.78 -8.36
N THR A 16 22.13 5.75 -9.59
CA THR A 16 22.93 5.87 -10.80
C THR A 16 23.06 7.35 -11.19
N ASP A 17 24.24 7.78 -11.65
CA ASP A 17 24.35 9.14 -12.20
C ASP A 17 23.37 9.37 -13.36
N THR A 18 22.75 10.54 -13.43
CA THR A 18 21.68 10.86 -14.38
C THR A 18 22.04 10.57 -15.84
N ALA A 19 23.28 10.86 -16.26
CA ALA A 19 23.73 10.61 -17.63
C ALA A 19 23.82 9.11 -17.94
N THR A 20 24.28 8.30 -16.98
CA THR A 20 24.31 6.84 -17.10
C THR A 20 22.92 6.24 -17.03
N ALA A 21 22.05 6.74 -16.15
CA ALA A 21 20.66 6.30 -16.08
C ALA A 21 19.94 6.48 -17.42
N GLY A 22 20.12 7.63 -18.09
CA GLY A 22 19.57 7.88 -19.42
C GLY A 22 20.04 6.88 -20.49
N ARG A 23 21.33 6.48 -20.44
CA ARG A 23 21.86 5.43 -21.34
C ARG A 23 21.35 4.04 -21.02
N SER A 24 21.09 3.75 -19.75
CA SER A 24 20.62 2.45 -19.27
C SER A 24 19.11 2.25 -19.37
N LEU A 25 18.35 3.31 -19.68
CA LEU A 25 16.88 3.26 -19.68
C LEU A 25 16.32 2.19 -20.61
N GLY A 26 16.87 2.05 -21.82
CA GLY A 26 16.43 1.01 -22.76
C GLY A 26 16.54 -0.40 -22.17
N ARG A 27 17.66 -0.69 -21.51
CA ARG A 27 17.88 -1.96 -20.82
C ARG A 27 16.94 -2.17 -19.63
N ALA A 28 16.68 -1.12 -18.86
CA ALA A 28 15.72 -1.21 -17.75
C ALA A 28 14.32 -1.57 -18.25
N VAL A 29 13.89 -0.99 -19.38
CA VAL A 29 12.60 -1.32 -20.01
C VAL A 29 12.55 -2.76 -20.50
N GLU A 30 13.64 -3.29 -21.07
CA GLU A 30 13.72 -4.70 -21.46
C GLU A 30 13.56 -5.62 -20.24
N LEU A 31 14.26 -5.32 -19.15
CA LEU A 31 14.15 -6.10 -17.90
C LEU A 31 12.72 -6.08 -17.34
N TRP A 32 12.04 -4.94 -17.33
CA TRP A 32 10.65 -4.87 -16.87
C TRP A 32 9.70 -5.70 -17.74
N ARG A 33 9.94 -5.77 -19.07
CA ARG A 33 9.18 -6.67 -19.96
C ARG A 33 9.42 -8.14 -19.66
N GLU A 34 10.58 -8.47 -19.11
CA GLU A 34 10.94 -9.81 -18.64
C GLU A 34 10.41 -10.09 -17.22
N GLY A 35 9.72 -9.13 -16.59
CA GLY A 35 9.11 -9.27 -15.28
C GLY A 35 9.96 -8.77 -14.11
N ALA A 36 11.09 -8.10 -14.38
CA ALA A 36 11.86 -7.42 -13.35
C ALA A 36 11.00 -6.32 -12.70
N THR A 37 11.20 -6.07 -11.41
CA THR A 37 10.49 -5.04 -10.63
C THR A 37 11.43 -4.01 -10.05
N GLU A 38 12.74 -4.13 -10.32
CA GLU A 38 13.75 -3.26 -9.74
C GLU A 38 13.60 -1.82 -10.28
N PRO A 39 13.41 -0.83 -9.39
CA PRO A 39 13.38 0.58 -9.76
C PRO A 39 14.78 1.09 -10.15
N LEU A 40 14.82 1.99 -11.13
CA LEU A 40 16.04 2.71 -11.50
C LEU A 40 16.07 4.06 -10.78
N PHE A 41 16.86 4.16 -9.71
CA PHE A 41 17.11 5.43 -9.03
C PHE A 41 18.21 6.21 -9.75
N TYR A 42 17.98 7.51 -9.94
CA TYR A 42 18.97 8.40 -10.56
C TYR A 42 19.15 9.72 -9.81
N GLY A 43 20.31 10.34 -9.98
CA GLY A 43 20.60 11.65 -9.44
C GLY A 43 22.06 12.05 -9.56
N SER A 44 22.49 13.06 -8.80
CA SER A 44 23.86 13.55 -8.76
C SER A 44 24.46 13.40 -7.36
N GLU A 45 25.79 13.25 -7.30
CA GLU A 45 26.55 13.17 -6.04
C GLU A 45 26.07 12.07 -5.07
N GLY A 46 25.48 10.99 -5.60
CA GLY A 46 24.94 9.88 -4.82
C GLY A 46 23.62 10.19 -4.11
N ARG A 47 23.03 11.37 -4.32
CA ARG A 47 21.71 11.72 -3.81
C ARG A 47 20.66 11.41 -4.88
N PRO A 48 19.58 10.68 -4.55
CA PRO A 48 18.50 10.43 -5.50
C PRO A 48 17.74 11.73 -5.78
N GLU A 49 17.52 12.00 -7.06
CA GLU A 49 16.71 13.11 -7.56
C GLU A 49 15.42 12.61 -8.20
N GLY A 50 15.41 11.37 -8.68
CA GLY A 50 14.24 10.73 -9.22
C GLY A 50 14.38 9.21 -9.29
N VAL A 51 13.27 8.58 -9.66
CA VAL A 51 13.15 7.13 -9.84
C VAL A 51 12.38 6.86 -11.12
N VAL A 52 12.77 5.82 -11.85
CA VAL A 52 12.01 5.29 -12.98
C VAL A 52 11.56 3.88 -12.63
N ILE A 53 10.26 3.64 -12.81
CA ILE A 53 9.58 2.36 -12.61
C ILE A 53 8.76 2.04 -13.85
N SER A 54 8.31 0.80 -13.97
CA SER A 54 7.35 0.44 -15.01
C SER A 54 6.02 1.16 -14.79
N PHE A 55 5.24 1.29 -15.87
CA PHE A 55 3.92 1.91 -15.79
C PHE A 55 2.99 1.13 -14.85
N ASP A 56 3.04 -0.19 -14.88
CA ASP A 56 2.20 -1.05 -14.04
C ASP A 56 2.50 -0.84 -12.55
N GLN A 57 3.78 -0.75 -12.19
CA GLN A 57 4.18 -0.42 -10.81
C GLN A 57 3.72 0.96 -10.39
N TRP A 58 3.81 1.96 -11.28
CA TRP A 58 3.30 3.30 -10.98
C TRP A 58 1.78 3.27 -10.74
N ALA A 59 1.02 2.55 -11.58
CA ALA A 59 -0.42 2.43 -11.44
C ALA A 59 -0.81 1.76 -10.11
N GLU A 60 -0.11 0.68 -9.74
CA GLU A 60 -0.31 -0.01 -8.46
C GLU A 60 -0.05 0.94 -7.27
N TYR A 61 1.04 1.72 -7.30
CA TYR A 61 1.33 2.68 -6.24
C TYR A 61 0.31 3.82 -6.16
N VAL A 62 -0.26 4.26 -7.28
CA VAL A 62 -1.34 5.25 -7.27
C VAL A 62 -2.57 4.68 -6.57
N THR A 63 -2.99 3.46 -6.91
CA THR A 63 -4.12 2.80 -6.25
C THR A 63 -3.89 2.61 -4.76
N LEU A 64 -2.71 2.11 -4.36
CA LEU A 64 -2.37 1.93 -2.94
C LEU A 64 -2.37 3.25 -2.17
N LYS A 65 -1.94 4.35 -2.81
CA LYS A 65 -1.97 5.68 -2.20
C LYS A 65 -3.41 6.17 -2.00
N GLU A 66 -4.27 5.98 -2.99
CA GLU A 66 -5.69 6.34 -2.90
C GLU A 66 -6.38 5.57 -1.77
N ASP A 67 -6.13 4.26 -1.68
CA ASP A 67 -6.64 3.41 -0.59
C ASP A 67 -6.15 3.88 0.79
N ALA A 68 -4.86 4.22 0.91
CA ALA A 68 -4.28 4.71 2.16
C ALA A 68 -4.83 6.10 2.57
N GLU A 69 -5.13 6.97 1.61
CA GLU A 69 -5.77 8.26 1.86
C GLU A 69 -7.23 8.08 2.32
N ASP A 70 -7.96 7.14 1.73
CA ASP A 70 -9.31 6.77 2.16
C ASP A 70 -9.33 6.16 3.56
N ASP A 71 -8.36 5.31 3.88
CA ASP A 71 -8.22 4.73 5.23
C ASP A 71 -7.86 5.78 6.27
N ARG A 72 -6.96 6.72 5.97
CA ARG A 72 -6.68 7.85 6.86
C ARG A 72 -7.92 8.71 7.10
N ARG A 73 -8.72 8.97 6.05
CA ARG A 73 -9.99 9.69 6.18
C ARG A 73 -10.98 8.93 7.07
N ARG A 74 -11.08 7.61 6.93
CA ARG A 74 -11.92 6.76 7.79
C ARG A 74 -11.45 6.82 9.24
N GLU A 75 -10.15 6.71 9.48
CA GLU A 75 -9.55 6.81 10.81
C GLU A 75 -9.83 8.18 11.47
N GLU A 76 -9.70 9.28 10.71
CA GLU A 76 -10.04 10.62 11.20
C GLU A 76 -11.54 10.77 11.52
N ILE A 77 -12.42 10.18 10.71
CA ILE A 77 -13.87 10.17 10.99
C ILE A 77 -14.16 9.37 12.26
N VAL A 78 -13.56 8.18 12.41
CA VAL A 78 -13.73 7.34 13.61
C VAL A 78 -13.19 8.06 14.84
N ARG A 79 -11.98 8.62 14.78
CA ARG A 79 -11.38 9.37 15.88
C ARG A 79 -12.23 10.58 16.26
N ARG A 80 -12.74 11.33 15.28
CA ARG A 80 -13.66 12.46 15.53
C ARG A 80 -14.97 12.01 16.18
N ARG A 81 -15.54 10.88 15.75
CA ARG A 81 -16.77 10.31 16.36
C ARG A 81 -16.54 9.79 17.78
N LEU A 82 -15.34 9.29 18.07
CA LEU A 82 -14.92 8.88 19.41
C LEU A 82 -14.55 10.07 20.32
N ASP A 83 -14.20 11.22 19.75
CA ASP A 83 -14.02 12.46 20.53
C ASP A 83 -15.34 13.24 20.72
N ASP A 84 -16.39 12.90 19.96
CA ASP A 84 -17.74 13.44 20.12
C ASP A 84 -18.44 12.88 21.37
N ASP A 85 -19.38 13.67 21.90
CA ASP A 85 -20.12 13.44 23.15
C ASP A 85 -20.54 11.96 23.39
N PRO A 86 -20.00 11.30 24.44
CA PRO A 86 -20.33 9.92 24.81
C PRO A 86 -21.82 9.66 25.02
N SER A 87 -22.62 10.69 25.30
CA SER A 87 -24.08 10.56 25.44
C SER A 87 -24.80 10.25 24.12
N LYS A 88 -24.13 10.39 22.97
CA LYS A 88 -24.65 10.03 21.64
C LYS A 88 -24.20 8.67 21.16
N TRP A 89 -23.41 7.97 21.95
CA TRP A 89 -22.92 6.64 21.59
C TRP A 89 -24.06 5.64 21.81
N VAL A 90 -24.37 4.87 20.79
CA VAL A 90 -25.28 3.74 20.91
C VAL A 90 -24.46 2.47 21.10
N SER A 91 -25.01 1.50 21.83
CA SER A 91 -24.34 0.20 21.94
C SER A 91 -24.29 -0.48 20.57
N PHE A 92 -23.29 -1.33 20.36
CA PHE A 92 -23.17 -2.11 19.12
C PHE A 92 -24.43 -2.96 18.86
N GLU A 93 -25.04 -3.48 19.93
CA GLU A 93 -26.28 -4.27 19.87
C GLU A 93 -27.49 -3.43 19.45
N ASP A 94 -27.59 -2.18 19.92
CA ASP A 94 -28.68 -1.27 19.53
C ASP A 94 -28.52 -0.80 18.07
N ALA A 95 -27.29 -0.49 17.64
CA ALA A 95 -26.99 -0.13 16.25
C ALA A 95 -27.25 -1.28 15.28
N ALA A 96 -26.90 -2.51 15.66
CA ALA A 96 -27.17 -3.69 14.86
C ALA A 96 -28.68 -3.96 14.73
N ARG A 97 -29.43 -3.79 15.83
CA ARG A 97 -30.89 -3.93 15.84
C ARG A 97 -31.58 -2.88 14.97
N GLU A 98 -31.09 -1.64 14.98
CA GLU A 98 -31.60 -0.54 14.14
C GLU A 98 -31.22 -0.73 12.66
N GLY A 99 -30.01 -1.23 12.39
CA GLY A 99 -29.50 -1.51 11.04
C GLY A 99 -30.01 -2.81 10.42
N GLY A 100 -30.82 -3.60 11.14
CA GLY A 100 -31.31 -4.90 10.68
C GLY A 100 -30.22 -5.97 10.56
N TRP A 101 -29.11 -5.80 11.28
CA TRP A 101 -28.04 -6.80 11.37
C TRP A 101 -28.42 -7.84 12.42
N ASP A 102 -28.61 -9.08 11.96
CA ASP A 102 -28.84 -10.21 12.86
C ASP A 102 -27.51 -10.59 13.53
N LEU A 103 -27.38 -10.29 14.83
CA LEU A 103 -26.20 -10.63 15.62
C LEU A 103 -26.26 -12.06 16.18
N ASP A 104 -27.40 -12.73 16.05
CA ASP A 104 -27.62 -14.10 16.49
C ASP A 104 -27.29 -15.13 15.40
N VAL A 105 -26.48 -14.75 14.40
CA VAL A 105 -25.93 -15.72 13.44
C VAL A 105 -25.09 -16.72 14.24
N PRO A 106 -25.53 -17.99 14.36
CA PRO A 106 -24.71 -19.01 14.98
C PRO A 106 -23.41 -19.11 14.19
N PRO A 107 -22.26 -19.45 14.79
CA PRO A 107 -21.09 -19.79 13.99
C PRO A 107 -21.54 -20.78 12.92
N GLY A 108 -21.38 -20.39 11.65
CA GLY A 108 -21.60 -21.28 10.52
C GLY A 108 -20.84 -22.58 10.78
N PRO A 109 -21.33 -23.74 10.28
CA PRO A 109 -20.77 -25.03 10.65
C PRO A 109 -19.26 -24.95 10.49
N ALA A 110 -18.53 -25.21 11.59
CA ALA A 110 -17.09 -25.37 11.50
C ALA A 110 -16.86 -26.39 10.39
N ASP A 111 -16.13 -26.00 9.34
CA ASP A 111 -15.69 -26.92 8.31
C ASP A 111 -14.95 -28.05 9.04
N ASP A 112 -15.64 -29.18 9.23
CA ASP A 112 -15.05 -30.40 9.75
C ASP A 112 -14.18 -30.97 8.61
N PRO A 113 -12.85 -30.95 8.71
CA PRO A 113 -11.97 -31.45 7.66
C PRO A 113 -11.89 -32.97 7.75
N GLY A 114 -13.05 -33.63 7.69
CA GLY A 114 -13.20 -34.98 8.21
C GLY A 114 -14.23 -35.87 7.52
N HIS A 115 -14.74 -35.52 6.33
CA HIS A 115 -15.52 -36.50 5.57
C HIS A 115 -15.40 -36.36 4.05
N ARG A 116 -14.66 -37.30 3.45
CA ARG A 116 -14.76 -37.70 2.04
C ARG A 116 -14.80 -39.23 2.00
N PRO A 117 -15.41 -39.79 0.95
CA PRO A 117 -16.49 -40.79 0.99
C PRO A 117 -16.10 -42.19 1.48
#